data_AF-A0A9D9NRS4-F1
#
_entry.id   AF-A0A9D9NRS4-F1
#
_cell.length_a   1.000
_cell.length_b   1.000
_cell.length_c   1.000
_cell.angle_alpha   90.00
_cell.angle_beta   90.00
_cell.angle_gamma   90.00
#
_symmetry.space_group_name_H-M   'P 1'
#
loop_
_entity.id
_entity.type
_entity.pdbx_description
1 polymer ?
#
loop_
_entity_poly.entity_id
_entity_poly.type
_entity_poly.pdbx_seq_one_letter_code
_entity_poly.pdbx_strand_id
1 'polypeptide(L)'
;MKTLRIFLLVLLFPLISGCSGKVVEAVPGLSVVPLPESVSIGDGVFRLTPEADVSLVSVEPEMDNVAAALRRVLASVFGRSLDMVLYCGADVIPEPDTCGLDGKQYPGRSLICVGTDPSLPCSGYRLDITPHRIEITGGDAAGCFYAVQTLLQLIPPVAYDSGRIAAVELPAMTVTDSPAMEYRGMMLDVARHFFTADEVKKVLDIMALHKLNVFHWHLTDDQGWRIESSMYPELMRVGSIRKRTIIGKDPGGEYDESTRYDETPHGGYYTAGQMREIVDYAAARFITVIPEVEFPGHAVAALASYPWLGCTGEKYEVRQTWDIDDRVFCIGRESTFEFMQNILSEVMEIFPSEYIHIGGDECPDKMWRQCPECIARMEKEGLDTFRALQGYGVARLGDFVESHGRHLIGWDEILDAGVTRSSAVMSWRGTEGGIKAARQGNKVIMCPTEYCYFDYYQSPDIENEPLAWGGLVTLDKAYSFDPYQGLDSLAVSNVLGVQANLWTEYISDIDGLEYMMLPRLAALAETAWSHGRKDWDNFSDRMDNMYSLYDVYGYVYAHSAQNEE
;
A
#
# COMPACT_ATOMS: atom_id res chain seq x y z
N MET A 1 26.40 -89.74 -9.16
CA MET A 1 26.29 -88.87 -10.35
C MET A 1 25.81 -87.50 -9.91
N LYS A 2 26.74 -86.54 -9.97
CA LYS A 2 26.63 -85.06 -10.05
C LYS A 2 25.37 -84.37 -9.48
N THR A 3 25.55 -83.79 -8.29
CA THR A 3 24.79 -82.67 -7.73
C THR A 3 25.08 -81.40 -8.55
N LEU A 4 24.07 -80.84 -9.22
CA LEU A 4 24.18 -79.61 -10.00
C LEU A 4 23.85 -78.41 -9.08
N ARG A 5 24.88 -77.64 -8.69
CA ARG A 5 24.70 -76.35 -8.02
C ARG A 5 24.35 -75.30 -9.08
N ILE A 6 23.12 -74.79 -9.06
CA ILE A 6 22.70 -73.61 -9.82
C ILE A 6 23.13 -72.39 -8.99
N PHE A 7 24.09 -71.62 -9.51
CA PHE A 7 24.41 -70.28 -9.00
C PHE A 7 23.32 -69.32 -9.49
N LEU A 8 22.51 -68.82 -8.57
CA LEU A 8 21.58 -67.72 -8.83
C LEU A 8 22.41 -66.42 -8.82
N LEU A 9 22.73 -65.90 -10.00
CA LEU A 9 23.36 -64.59 -10.15
C LEU A 9 22.28 -63.53 -9.92
N VAL A 10 22.18 -63.02 -8.69
CA VAL A 10 21.36 -61.83 -8.40
C VAL A 10 22.08 -60.62 -8.97
N LEU A 11 21.67 -60.19 -10.16
CA LEU A 11 21.99 -58.86 -10.69
C LEU A 11 21.25 -57.84 -9.83
N LEU A 12 21.95 -57.31 -8.82
CA LEU A 12 21.61 -56.05 -8.16
C LEU A 12 21.74 -54.94 -9.22
N PHE A 13 20.62 -54.62 -9.88
CA PHE A 13 20.47 -53.33 -10.52
C PHE A 13 20.48 -52.27 -9.40
N PRO A 14 21.41 -51.30 -9.40
CA PRO A 14 21.21 -50.12 -8.57
C PRO A 14 19.97 -49.42 -9.13
N LEU A 15 18.91 -49.34 -8.33
CA LEU A 15 17.89 -48.33 -8.51
C LEU A 15 18.59 -46.98 -8.33
N ILE A 16 19.08 -46.42 -9.43
CA ILE A 16 19.35 -44.99 -9.55
C ILE A 16 17.95 -44.36 -9.53
N SER A 17 17.45 -44.09 -8.33
CA SER A 17 16.40 -43.10 -8.14
C SER A 17 17.04 -41.76 -8.53
N GLY A 18 16.90 -41.41 -9.81
CA GLY A 18 17.38 -40.14 -10.32
C GLY A 18 16.70 -39.03 -9.56
N CYS A 19 17.49 -38.17 -8.91
CA CYS A 19 17.05 -36.91 -8.35
C CYS A 19 16.68 -35.93 -9.48
N SER A 20 15.68 -36.23 -10.30
CA SER A 20 15.14 -35.28 -11.28
C SER A 20 14.15 -34.36 -10.57
N GLY A 21 14.46 -33.06 -10.52
CA GLY A 21 13.53 -32.07 -9.97
C GLY A 21 12.21 -32.01 -10.74
N LYS A 22 11.18 -31.45 -10.12
CA LYS A 22 9.81 -31.36 -10.67
C LYS A 22 9.76 -30.33 -11.80
N VAL A 23 9.05 -30.65 -12.88
CA VAL A 23 8.68 -29.67 -13.92
C VAL A 23 7.26 -29.23 -13.62
N VAL A 24 7.05 -27.92 -13.52
CA VAL A 24 5.72 -27.32 -13.37
C VAL A 24 5.21 -26.97 -14.76
N GLU A 25 4.11 -27.58 -15.16
CA GLU A 25 3.49 -27.35 -16.47
C GLU A 25 2.81 -25.99 -16.55
N ALA A 26 2.73 -25.44 -17.75
CA ALA A 26 2.07 -24.16 -18.00
C ALA A 26 0.57 -24.27 -17.73
N VAL A 27 0.01 -23.30 -17.01
CA VAL A 27 -1.44 -23.13 -16.88
C VAL A 27 -1.93 -22.28 -18.06
N PRO A 28 -2.92 -22.75 -18.85
CA PRO A 28 -3.47 -21.95 -19.94
C PRO A 28 -4.21 -20.70 -19.43
N GLY A 29 -4.10 -19.59 -20.17
CA GLY A 29 -4.86 -18.36 -19.88
C GLY A 29 -4.09 -17.33 -19.07
N LEU A 30 -4.82 -16.29 -18.65
CA LEU A 30 -4.29 -15.16 -17.88
C LEU A 30 -5.07 -15.03 -16.57
N SER A 31 -4.43 -15.36 -15.46
CA SER A 31 -4.99 -15.23 -14.10
C SER A 31 -4.22 -14.19 -13.29
N VAL A 32 -4.17 -12.96 -13.79
CA VAL A 32 -3.44 -11.83 -13.19
C VAL A 32 -4.43 -10.78 -12.68
N VAL A 33 -4.24 -10.33 -11.43
CA VAL A 33 -4.98 -9.22 -10.83
C VAL A 33 -3.98 -8.12 -10.42
N PRO A 34 -4.13 -6.88 -10.90
CA PRO A 34 -5.19 -6.36 -11.76
C PRO A 34 -5.11 -6.82 -13.24
N LEU A 35 -6.24 -6.78 -13.95
CA LEU A 35 -6.36 -7.13 -15.38
C LEU A 35 -5.48 -6.24 -16.28
N PRO A 36 -4.54 -6.82 -17.04
CA PRO A 36 -3.75 -6.08 -18.01
C PRO A 36 -4.60 -5.44 -19.12
N GLU A 37 -4.11 -4.32 -19.69
CA GLU A 37 -4.78 -3.64 -20.80
C GLU A 37 -4.99 -4.53 -22.04
N SER A 38 -3.99 -5.31 -22.43
CA SER A 38 -4.12 -6.26 -23.53
C SER A 38 -3.20 -7.47 -23.38
N VAL A 39 -3.71 -8.65 -23.79
CA VAL A 39 -2.96 -9.90 -23.82
C VAL A 39 -3.24 -10.63 -25.13
N SER A 40 -2.18 -11.10 -25.79
CA SER A 40 -2.26 -12.01 -26.93
C SER A 40 -1.54 -13.31 -26.61
N ILE A 41 -2.24 -14.44 -26.77
CA ILE A 41 -1.67 -15.77 -26.55
C ILE A 41 -0.98 -16.20 -27.85
N GLY A 42 0.27 -16.63 -27.74
CA GLY A 42 1.08 -17.18 -28.82
C GLY A 42 1.18 -18.71 -28.77
N ASP A 43 1.87 -19.28 -29.75
CA ASP A 43 2.12 -20.72 -29.82
C ASP A 43 3.38 -21.13 -29.04
N GLY A 44 3.26 -22.23 -28.29
CA GLY A 44 4.36 -22.86 -27.58
C GLY A 44 4.50 -22.42 -26.12
N VAL A 45 5.57 -22.92 -25.48
CA VAL A 45 5.87 -22.68 -24.07
C VAL A 45 7.32 -22.26 -23.91
N PHE A 46 7.55 -21.27 -23.07
CA PHE A 46 8.87 -20.95 -22.54
C PHE A 46 9.18 -21.86 -21.37
N ARG A 47 10.38 -22.43 -21.32
CA ARG A 47 10.83 -23.24 -20.20
C ARG A 47 11.83 -22.46 -19.35
N LEU A 48 11.38 -21.93 -18.22
CA LEU A 48 12.22 -21.27 -17.24
C LEU A 48 12.95 -22.31 -16.38
N THR A 49 14.27 -22.17 -16.23
CA THR A 49 15.13 -23.10 -15.48
C THR A 49 16.01 -22.32 -14.49
N PRO A 50 16.56 -22.96 -13.45
CA PRO A 50 17.44 -22.28 -12.53
C PRO A 50 18.84 -21.97 -13.12
N GLU A 51 19.09 -22.36 -14.38
CA GLU A 51 20.26 -22.00 -15.18
C GLU A 51 19.97 -20.88 -16.20
N ALA A 52 18.80 -20.23 -16.12
CA ALA A 52 18.46 -19.13 -16.99
C ALA A 52 19.47 -17.98 -16.86
N ASP A 53 19.91 -17.44 -17.99
CA ASP A 53 20.73 -16.23 -18.02
C ASP A 53 19.79 -15.01 -17.96
N VAL A 54 20.05 -14.08 -17.05
CA VAL A 54 19.26 -12.84 -16.93
C VAL A 54 20.14 -11.64 -17.28
N SER A 55 19.69 -10.86 -18.26
CA SER A 55 20.36 -9.65 -18.73
C SER A 55 19.48 -8.43 -18.46
N LEU A 56 20.07 -7.40 -17.86
CA LEU A 56 19.41 -6.11 -17.66
C LEU A 56 20.15 -5.03 -18.43
N VAL A 57 19.41 -4.23 -19.20
CA VAL A 57 19.94 -3.23 -20.11
C VAL A 57 19.21 -1.92 -19.84
N SER A 58 19.83 -1.03 -19.07
CA SER A 58 19.29 0.30 -18.82
C SER A 58 20.37 1.23 -18.29
N VAL A 59 20.08 2.53 -18.37
CA VAL A 59 20.88 3.62 -17.80
C VAL A 59 20.27 4.18 -16.51
N GLU A 60 19.06 3.75 -16.13
CA GLU A 60 18.36 4.18 -14.93
C GLU A 60 18.92 3.49 -13.67
N PRO A 61 19.37 4.24 -12.64
CA PRO A 61 19.84 3.65 -11.38
C PRO A 61 18.81 2.76 -10.68
N GLU A 62 17.52 3.11 -10.80
CA GLU A 62 16.40 2.42 -10.17
C GLU A 62 16.21 0.99 -10.70
N MET A 63 16.85 0.62 -11.81
CA MET A 63 16.83 -0.74 -12.34
C MET A 63 17.52 -1.76 -11.43
N ASP A 64 18.34 -1.32 -10.48
CA ASP A 64 18.83 -2.20 -9.41
C ASP A 64 17.69 -2.73 -8.54
N ASN A 65 16.63 -1.92 -8.31
CA ASN A 65 15.43 -2.34 -7.59
C ASN A 65 14.63 -3.38 -8.39
N VAL A 66 14.52 -3.19 -9.70
CA VAL A 66 13.90 -4.16 -10.61
C VAL A 66 14.66 -5.47 -10.62
N ALA A 67 16.00 -5.41 -10.70
CA ALA A 67 16.86 -6.58 -10.61
C ALA A 67 16.63 -7.32 -9.28
N ALA A 68 16.60 -6.60 -8.16
CA ALA A 68 16.34 -7.17 -6.85
C ALA A 68 14.94 -7.83 -6.76
N ALA A 69 13.91 -7.21 -7.33
CA ALA A 69 12.56 -7.77 -7.39
C ALA A 69 12.53 -9.08 -8.18
N LEU A 70 13.12 -9.10 -9.37
CA LEU A 70 13.20 -10.30 -10.20
C LEU A 70 14.02 -11.41 -9.51
N ARG A 71 15.13 -11.06 -8.84
CA ARG A 71 15.89 -12.02 -8.01
C ARG A 71 15.03 -12.67 -6.95
N ARG A 72 14.21 -11.89 -6.25
CA ARG A 72 13.32 -12.40 -5.20
C ARG A 72 12.32 -13.39 -5.78
N VAL A 73 11.63 -13.03 -6.87
CA VAL A 73 10.68 -13.91 -7.56
C VAL A 73 11.34 -15.24 -7.93
N LEU A 74 12.47 -15.19 -8.63
CA LEU A 74 13.14 -16.41 -9.10
C LEU A 74 13.75 -17.23 -7.95
N ALA A 75 14.24 -16.58 -6.90
CA ALA A 75 14.76 -17.27 -5.71
C ALA A 75 13.64 -18.00 -4.95
N SER A 76 12.44 -17.42 -4.88
CA SER A 76 11.27 -18.08 -4.29
C SER A 76 10.84 -19.32 -5.08
N VAL A 77 11.04 -19.35 -6.40
CA VAL A 77 10.72 -20.52 -7.24
C VAL A 77 11.78 -21.62 -7.15
N PHE A 78 13.07 -21.25 -7.21
CA PHE A 78 14.15 -22.23 -7.37
C PHE A 78 14.95 -22.51 -6.09
N GLY A 79 14.66 -21.81 -4.99
CA GLY A 79 15.40 -21.90 -3.74
C GLY A 79 16.84 -21.38 -3.83
N ARG A 80 17.20 -20.68 -4.91
CA ARG A 80 18.49 -20.04 -5.12
C ARG A 80 18.35 -18.83 -6.04
N SER A 81 19.19 -17.82 -5.84
CA SER A 81 19.30 -16.72 -6.80
C SER A 81 19.97 -17.19 -8.09
N LEU A 82 19.48 -16.71 -9.23
CA LEU A 82 20.18 -16.88 -10.50
C LEU A 82 21.25 -15.81 -10.67
N ASP A 83 22.27 -16.15 -11.45
CA ASP A 83 23.28 -15.18 -11.88
C ASP A 83 22.64 -14.17 -12.84
N MET A 84 22.84 -12.89 -12.57
CA MET A 84 22.29 -11.81 -13.38
C MET A 84 23.42 -10.88 -13.79
N VAL A 85 23.45 -10.50 -15.06
CA VAL A 85 24.41 -9.55 -15.59
C VAL A 85 23.71 -8.24 -15.91
N LEU A 86 24.19 -7.18 -15.28
CA LEU A 86 23.73 -5.82 -15.51
C LEU A 86 24.66 -5.17 -16.55
N TYR A 87 24.09 -4.78 -17.69
CA TYR A 87 24.75 -3.99 -18.72
C TYR A 87 24.36 -2.53 -18.56
N CYS A 88 25.18 -1.78 -17.82
CA CYS A 88 25.02 -0.34 -17.73
C CYS A 88 25.53 0.33 -19.02
N GLY A 89 24.69 1.12 -19.70
CA GLY A 89 25.12 2.02 -20.78
C GLY A 89 24.85 1.60 -22.22
N ALA A 90 23.97 0.63 -22.47
CA ALA A 90 23.41 0.38 -23.79
C ALA A 90 21.94 0.84 -23.81
N ASP A 91 21.59 1.73 -24.75
CA ASP A 91 20.23 2.28 -24.91
C ASP A 91 19.26 1.29 -25.60
N VAL A 92 19.72 0.08 -25.94
CA VAL A 92 18.99 -0.86 -26.80
C VAL A 92 19.15 -2.27 -26.26
N ILE A 93 18.01 -2.93 -25.98
CA ILE A 93 17.94 -4.37 -25.72
C ILE A 93 18.60 -5.08 -26.93
N PRO A 94 19.62 -5.95 -26.74
CA PRO A 94 20.31 -6.62 -27.84
C PRO A 94 19.33 -7.25 -28.82
N GLU A 95 19.62 -7.14 -30.13
CA GLU A 95 18.73 -7.66 -31.17
C GLU A 95 18.37 -9.15 -30.95
N PRO A 96 17.16 -9.59 -31.37
CA PRO A 96 16.53 -10.89 -31.07
C PRO A 96 17.42 -12.13 -31.24
N ASP A 97 18.47 -12.04 -32.06
CA ASP A 97 19.34 -13.15 -32.45
C ASP A 97 20.59 -13.30 -31.56
N THR A 98 20.79 -12.43 -30.56
CA THR A 98 21.96 -12.47 -29.66
C THR A 98 21.61 -13.00 -28.27
N CYS A 99 21.49 -14.32 -28.15
CA CYS A 99 21.20 -15.00 -26.88
C CYS A 99 22.47 -15.32 -26.07
N GLY A 100 23.17 -14.31 -25.55
CA GLY A 100 24.29 -14.54 -24.63
C GLY A 100 25.15 -13.31 -24.30
N LEU A 101 25.79 -13.34 -23.13
CA LEU A 101 26.63 -12.27 -22.56
C LEU A 101 27.84 -11.84 -23.44
N ASP A 102 28.17 -12.66 -24.44
CA ASP A 102 29.28 -12.51 -25.37
C ASP A 102 28.83 -12.49 -26.84
N GLY A 103 27.54 -12.26 -27.11
CA GLY A 103 26.98 -12.25 -28.47
C GLY A 103 26.92 -13.63 -29.14
N LYS A 104 27.09 -14.72 -28.38
CA LYS A 104 26.92 -16.10 -28.88
C LYS A 104 25.57 -16.66 -28.48
N GLN A 105 25.01 -17.52 -29.32
CA GLN A 105 23.81 -18.29 -29.03
C GLN A 105 24.19 -19.51 -28.16
N TYR A 106 23.56 -19.66 -26.98
CA TYR A 106 23.71 -20.85 -26.14
C TYR A 106 22.47 -21.75 -26.26
N PRO A 107 22.46 -22.73 -27.19
CA PRO A 107 21.31 -23.63 -27.33
C PRO A 107 21.01 -24.35 -26.02
N GLY A 108 19.79 -24.17 -25.50
CA GLY A 108 19.30 -24.80 -24.28
C GLY A 108 19.36 -23.95 -23.00
N ARG A 109 19.80 -22.68 -23.07
CA ARG A 109 19.69 -21.75 -21.95
C ARG A 109 18.48 -20.81 -22.12
N SER A 110 17.67 -20.71 -21.07
CA SER A 110 16.55 -19.77 -21.00
C SER A 110 17.10 -18.35 -20.81
N LEU A 111 16.57 -17.37 -21.52
CA LEU A 111 17.01 -15.97 -21.43
C LEU A 111 15.90 -15.07 -20.91
N ILE A 112 16.22 -14.20 -19.95
CA ILE A 112 15.35 -13.10 -19.53
C ILE A 112 16.07 -11.79 -19.83
N CYS A 113 15.46 -10.94 -20.63
CA CYS A 113 15.94 -9.59 -20.93
C CYS A 113 15.02 -8.56 -20.27
N VAL A 114 15.60 -7.56 -19.60
CA VAL A 114 14.85 -6.43 -19.02
C VAL A 114 15.47 -5.12 -19.49
N GLY A 115 14.66 -4.19 -19.98
CA GLY A 115 15.12 -2.86 -20.35
C GLY A 115 14.01 -1.81 -20.38
N THR A 116 14.37 -0.56 -20.67
CA THR A 116 13.40 0.54 -20.76
C THR A 116 13.28 1.06 -22.19
N ASP A 117 12.06 1.45 -22.57
CA ASP A 117 11.72 2.13 -23.82
C ASP A 117 10.83 3.33 -23.51
N PRO A 118 11.37 4.57 -23.54
CA PRO A 118 10.64 5.77 -23.18
C PRO A 118 9.51 6.13 -24.17
N SER A 119 9.31 5.37 -25.25
CA SER A 119 8.13 5.49 -26.11
C SER A 119 6.87 4.84 -25.51
N LEU A 120 7.02 3.97 -24.52
CA LEU A 120 5.92 3.43 -23.74
C LEU A 120 5.42 4.45 -22.68
N PRO A 121 4.16 4.35 -22.22
CA PRO A 121 3.66 5.18 -21.13
C PRO A 121 4.50 5.04 -19.84
N CYS A 122 4.59 6.11 -19.05
CA CYS A 122 5.15 6.09 -17.69
C CYS A 122 4.47 4.99 -16.85
N SER A 123 5.25 4.20 -16.11
CA SER A 123 4.79 3.00 -15.39
C SER A 123 4.10 1.93 -16.26
N GLY A 124 4.03 2.12 -17.58
CA GLY A 124 3.55 1.15 -18.55
C GLY A 124 4.64 0.16 -18.92
N TYR A 125 4.24 -1.02 -19.37
CA TYR A 125 5.18 -2.06 -19.76
C TYR A 125 4.63 -2.96 -20.86
N ARG A 126 5.57 -3.68 -21.47
CA ARG A 126 5.34 -4.81 -22.36
C ARG A 126 6.13 -6.01 -21.85
N LEU A 127 5.47 -7.16 -21.76
CA LEU A 127 6.05 -8.45 -21.39
C LEU A 127 5.83 -9.43 -22.55
N ASP A 128 6.90 -9.83 -23.23
CA ASP A 128 6.86 -10.84 -24.29
C ASP A 128 7.48 -12.15 -23.81
N ILE A 129 6.67 -13.20 -23.76
CA ILE A 129 7.10 -14.57 -23.49
C ILE A 129 7.07 -15.33 -24.82
N THR A 130 8.23 -15.78 -25.26
CA THR A 130 8.38 -16.62 -26.46
C THR A 130 8.94 -17.99 -26.05
N PRO A 131 8.88 -19.02 -26.90
CA PRO A 131 9.51 -20.32 -26.59
C PRO A 131 11.03 -20.25 -26.32
N HIS A 132 11.68 -19.13 -26.64
CA HIS A 132 13.13 -18.95 -26.52
C HIS A 132 13.58 -17.96 -25.45
N ARG A 133 12.76 -16.94 -25.14
CA ARG A 133 13.10 -15.89 -24.16
C ARG A 133 11.88 -15.22 -23.54
N ILE A 134 12.10 -14.59 -22.38
CA ILE A 134 11.22 -13.57 -21.80
C ILE A 134 11.87 -12.21 -22.02
N GLU A 135 11.10 -11.23 -22.44
CA GLU A 135 11.51 -9.85 -22.64
C GLU A 135 10.56 -8.92 -21.88
N ILE A 136 11.11 -8.11 -20.97
CA ILE A 136 10.41 -7.09 -20.19
C ILE A 136 10.90 -5.73 -20.66
N THR A 137 9.96 -4.91 -21.13
CA THR A 137 10.24 -3.54 -21.56
C THR A 137 9.30 -2.57 -20.84
N GLY A 138 9.81 -1.74 -19.94
CA GLY A 138 9.05 -0.70 -19.26
C GLY A 138 9.21 0.68 -19.91
N GLY A 139 8.23 1.57 -19.76
CA GLY A 139 8.42 3.00 -20.08
C GLY A 139 9.47 3.67 -19.20
N ASP A 140 9.65 3.12 -18.00
CA ASP A 140 10.62 3.47 -16.96
C ASP A 140 10.89 2.24 -16.08
N ALA A 141 11.74 2.38 -15.07
CA ALA A 141 12.00 1.31 -14.11
C ALA A 141 10.75 0.82 -13.34
N ALA A 142 9.76 1.69 -13.08
CA ALA A 142 8.52 1.30 -12.41
C ALA A 142 7.67 0.38 -13.30
N GLY A 143 7.58 0.66 -14.61
CA GLY A 143 6.96 -0.20 -15.60
C GLY A 143 7.61 -1.59 -15.63
N CYS A 144 8.95 -1.64 -15.64
CA CYS A 144 9.66 -2.92 -15.53
C CYS A 144 9.32 -3.67 -14.24
N PHE A 145 9.22 -2.96 -13.11
CA PHE A 145 8.82 -3.56 -11.84
C PHE A 145 7.41 -4.14 -11.89
N TYR A 146 6.43 -3.43 -12.46
CA TYR A 146 5.07 -3.94 -12.60
C TYR A 146 4.98 -5.14 -13.56
N ALA A 147 5.82 -5.19 -14.59
CA ALA A 147 5.97 -6.38 -15.43
C ALA A 147 6.49 -7.58 -14.63
N VAL A 148 7.43 -7.36 -13.70
CA VAL A 148 7.90 -8.41 -12.76
C VAL A 148 6.77 -8.88 -11.85
N GLN A 149 5.88 -7.98 -11.38
CA GLN A 149 4.69 -8.39 -10.61
C GLN A 149 3.72 -9.24 -11.44
N THR A 150 3.54 -8.91 -12.72
CA THR A 150 2.75 -9.74 -13.64
C THR A 150 3.41 -11.09 -13.88
N LEU A 151 4.73 -11.14 -14.10
CA LEU A 151 5.48 -12.40 -14.23
C LEU A 151 5.37 -13.26 -12.96
N LEU A 152 5.43 -12.63 -11.78
CA LEU A 152 5.23 -13.31 -10.49
C LEU A 152 3.89 -14.05 -10.46
N GLN A 153 2.81 -13.39 -10.88
CA GLN A 153 1.47 -13.98 -10.88
C GLN A 153 1.25 -15.00 -12.02
N LEU A 154 1.99 -14.89 -13.14
CA LEU A 154 1.96 -15.85 -14.25
C LEU A 154 2.68 -17.17 -13.93
N ILE A 155 3.68 -17.14 -13.04
CA ILE A 155 4.31 -18.36 -12.54
C ILE A 155 3.28 -19.12 -11.70
N PRO A 156 2.97 -20.39 -12.02
CA PRO A 156 1.96 -21.14 -11.28
C PRO A 156 2.29 -21.20 -9.78
N PRO A 157 1.32 -20.96 -8.87
CA PRO A 157 1.54 -20.93 -7.42
C PRO A 157 2.29 -22.16 -6.87
N VAL A 158 2.01 -23.34 -7.43
CA VAL A 158 2.69 -24.61 -7.10
C VAL A 158 4.20 -24.63 -7.38
N ALA A 159 4.74 -23.64 -8.09
CA ALA A 159 6.17 -23.48 -8.34
C ALA A 159 6.90 -22.72 -7.23
N TYR A 160 6.17 -21.96 -6.40
CA TYR A 160 6.73 -21.26 -5.23
C TYR A 160 6.75 -22.13 -3.96
N ASP A 161 6.08 -23.28 -3.99
CA ASP A 161 6.14 -24.24 -2.88
C ASP A 161 7.55 -24.87 -2.76
N SER A 162 7.85 -25.33 -1.55
CA SER A 162 9.11 -25.92 -1.08
C SER A 162 9.45 -27.28 -1.73
N GLY A 163 9.56 -27.29 -3.06
CA GLY A 163 9.98 -28.42 -3.86
C GLY A 163 11.27 -28.13 -4.63
N ARG A 164 12.03 -29.17 -4.98
CA ARG A 164 13.13 -29.02 -5.94
C ARG A 164 12.56 -28.85 -7.34
N ILE A 165 12.23 -27.63 -7.73
CA ILE A 165 11.76 -27.27 -9.08
C ILE A 165 12.95 -27.30 -10.05
N ALA A 166 12.85 -28.13 -11.10
CA ALA A 166 13.83 -28.18 -12.18
C ALA A 166 13.48 -27.21 -13.31
N ALA A 167 12.19 -26.98 -13.57
CA ALA A 167 11.73 -26.03 -14.57
C ALA A 167 10.27 -25.61 -14.32
N VAL A 168 9.93 -24.42 -14.80
CA VAL A 168 8.56 -23.90 -14.89
C VAL A 168 8.26 -23.60 -16.36
N GLU A 169 7.13 -24.06 -16.86
CA GLU A 169 6.65 -23.75 -18.20
C GLU A 169 5.69 -22.56 -18.15
N LEU A 170 5.89 -21.59 -19.05
CA LEU A 170 5.03 -20.42 -19.21
C LEU A 170 4.48 -20.40 -20.64
N PRO A 171 3.19 -20.12 -20.87
CA PRO A 171 2.66 -20.01 -22.22
C PRO A 171 3.34 -18.86 -22.97
N ALA A 172 3.58 -19.03 -24.26
CA ALA A 172 3.98 -17.90 -25.10
C ALA A 172 2.85 -16.86 -25.13
N MET A 173 3.17 -15.61 -24.84
CA MET A 173 2.19 -14.51 -24.83
C MET A 173 2.88 -13.15 -24.91
N THR A 174 2.13 -12.15 -25.35
CA THR A 174 2.50 -10.74 -25.19
C THR A 174 1.46 -10.05 -24.31
N VAL A 175 1.93 -9.40 -23.25
CA VAL A 175 1.14 -8.51 -22.40
C VAL A 175 1.59 -7.08 -22.66
N THR A 176 0.66 -6.18 -22.95
CA THR A 176 0.92 -4.72 -22.95
C THR A 176 -0.03 -4.09 -21.96
N ASP A 177 0.50 -3.25 -21.07
CA ASP A 177 -0.23 -2.83 -19.89
C ASP A 177 0.24 -1.47 -19.36
N SER A 178 -0.67 -0.73 -18.74
CA SER A 178 -0.40 0.56 -18.10
C SER A 178 -1.50 0.89 -17.07
N PRO A 179 -1.18 1.61 -15.98
CA PRO A 179 -2.17 1.95 -14.97
C PRO A 179 -3.17 2.99 -15.49
N ALA A 180 -4.45 2.81 -15.19
CA ALA A 180 -5.47 3.82 -15.49
C ALA A 180 -5.38 5.09 -14.62
N MET A 181 -4.82 4.96 -13.40
CA MET A 181 -4.69 6.07 -12.44
C MET A 181 -3.25 6.20 -11.94
N GLU A 182 -2.78 7.43 -11.79
CA GLU A 182 -1.43 7.75 -11.31
C GLU A 182 -1.28 7.43 -9.82
N TYR A 183 -2.32 7.69 -9.01
CA TYR A 183 -2.36 7.43 -7.57
C TYR A 183 -3.14 6.15 -7.26
N ARG A 184 -2.47 5.16 -6.65
CA ARG A 184 -3.04 3.87 -6.27
C ARG A 184 -2.65 3.56 -4.84
N GLY A 185 -3.50 4.00 -3.91
CA GLY A 185 -3.14 4.14 -2.50
C GLY A 185 -3.65 3.04 -1.58
N MET A 186 -2.94 2.84 -0.47
CA MET A 186 -3.44 2.18 0.74
C MET A 186 -2.96 2.96 1.96
N MET A 187 -3.89 3.28 2.87
CA MET A 187 -3.58 3.87 4.16
C MET A 187 -3.53 2.81 5.25
N LEU A 188 -2.52 2.92 6.12
CA LEU A 188 -2.45 2.17 7.37
C LEU A 188 -2.43 3.11 8.58
N ASP A 189 -3.41 2.91 9.48
CA ASP A 189 -3.43 3.50 10.82
C ASP A 189 -2.51 2.73 11.76
N VAL A 190 -1.44 3.39 12.18
CA VAL A 190 -0.51 2.88 13.20
C VAL A 190 -0.61 3.64 14.52
N ALA A 191 -1.52 4.61 14.59
CA ALA A 191 -1.78 5.43 15.77
C ALA A 191 -2.71 4.71 16.75
N ARG A 192 -3.78 4.07 16.29
CA ARG A 192 -4.73 3.33 17.17
C ARG A 192 -4.12 2.04 17.68
N HIS A 193 -3.56 1.20 16.80
CA HIS A 193 -2.66 0.10 17.19
C HIS A 193 -1.32 0.21 16.49
N PHE A 194 -0.23 -0.06 17.22
CA PHE A 194 1.12 0.09 16.69
C PHE A 194 1.56 -1.20 16.01
N PHE A 195 2.11 -1.07 14.81
CA PHE A 195 2.72 -2.15 14.04
C PHE A 195 4.22 -1.92 13.95
N THR A 196 5.00 -2.97 14.05
CA THR A 196 6.46 -2.90 13.95
C THR A 196 6.90 -2.52 12.53
N ALA A 197 8.14 -2.07 12.39
CA ALA A 197 8.70 -1.73 11.08
C ALA A 197 8.67 -2.91 10.10
N ASP A 198 8.83 -4.14 10.59
CA ASP A 198 8.80 -5.34 9.74
C ASP A 198 7.37 -5.72 9.32
N GLU A 199 6.37 -5.49 10.19
CA GLU A 199 4.96 -5.64 9.82
C GLU A 199 4.54 -4.60 8.77
N VAL A 200 4.98 -3.35 8.90
CA VAL A 200 4.76 -2.31 7.86
C VAL A 200 5.41 -2.72 6.54
N LYS A 201 6.62 -3.30 6.55
CA LYS A 201 7.26 -3.83 5.34
C LYS A 201 6.46 -4.97 4.70
N LYS A 202 5.82 -5.83 5.50
CA LYS A 202 4.92 -6.89 5.01
C LYS A 202 3.72 -6.29 4.26
N VAL A 203 3.14 -5.21 4.78
CA VAL A 203 2.08 -4.45 4.08
C VAL A 203 2.58 -3.89 2.75
N LEU A 204 3.80 -3.33 2.71
CA LEU A 204 4.40 -2.83 1.45
C LEU A 204 4.65 -3.95 0.42
N ASP A 205 4.98 -5.16 0.86
CA ASP A 205 5.07 -6.33 -0.02
C ASP A 205 3.70 -6.73 -0.59
N ILE A 206 2.65 -6.69 0.23
CA ILE A 206 1.27 -6.93 -0.21
C ILE A 206 0.84 -5.85 -1.21
N MET A 207 1.12 -4.57 -0.95
CA MET A 207 0.83 -3.48 -1.89
C MET A 207 1.54 -3.66 -3.24
N ALA A 208 2.81 -4.04 -3.22
CA ALA A 208 3.60 -4.29 -4.42
C ALA A 208 3.02 -5.43 -5.27
N LEU A 209 2.58 -6.53 -4.64
CA LEU A 209 1.91 -7.65 -5.33
C LEU A 209 0.68 -7.18 -6.11
N HIS A 210 -0.03 -6.17 -5.59
CA HIS A 210 -1.23 -5.59 -6.19
C HIS A 210 -0.96 -4.36 -7.06
N LYS A 211 0.32 -4.03 -7.36
CA LYS A 211 0.72 -2.87 -8.17
C LYS A 211 0.26 -1.49 -7.63
N LEU A 212 0.05 -1.38 -6.32
CA LEU A 212 -0.20 -0.11 -5.64
C LEU A 212 1.12 0.67 -5.46
N ASN A 213 1.06 2.00 -5.47
CA ASN A 213 2.25 2.85 -5.50
C ASN A 213 2.26 3.97 -4.46
N VAL A 214 1.23 4.11 -3.64
CA VAL A 214 1.21 5.10 -2.56
C VAL A 214 0.83 4.47 -1.24
N PHE A 215 1.73 4.58 -0.27
CA PHE A 215 1.47 4.19 1.12
C PHE A 215 1.18 5.45 1.94
N HIS A 216 -0.07 5.61 2.34
CA HIS A 216 -0.48 6.69 3.22
C HIS A 216 -0.31 6.24 4.68
N TRP A 217 0.58 6.88 5.42
CA TRP A 217 0.97 6.42 6.75
C TRP A 217 0.39 7.33 7.83
N HIS A 218 -0.71 6.89 8.43
CA HIS A 218 -1.40 7.60 9.50
C HIS A 218 -0.67 7.40 10.84
N LEU A 219 0.16 8.38 11.21
CA LEU A 219 1.20 8.25 12.23
C LEU A 219 0.85 8.86 13.59
N THR A 220 -0.22 9.66 13.69
CA THR A 220 -0.53 10.43 14.89
C THR A 220 -2.03 10.53 15.09
N ASP A 221 -2.51 10.25 16.29
CA ASP A 221 -3.92 10.41 16.67
C ASP A 221 -4.06 10.59 18.19
N ASP A 222 -5.28 10.65 18.71
CA ASP A 222 -5.62 10.76 20.12
C ASP A 222 -5.02 9.66 21.00
N GLN A 223 -4.96 8.42 20.47
CA GLN A 223 -4.54 7.22 21.19
C GLN A 223 -3.05 6.92 21.03
N GLY A 224 -2.31 7.72 20.24
CA GLY A 224 -0.89 7.48 20.05
C GLY A 224 -0.18 8.44 19.10
N TRP A 225 1.05 8.82 19.49
CA TRP A 225 1.99 9.51 18.63
C TRP A 225 3.14 8.58 18.22
N ARG A 226 3.37 8.38 16.91
CA ARG A 226 4.32 7.37 16.40
C ARG A 226 5.60 7.93 15.78
N ILE A 227 5.78 9.24 15.76
CA ILE A 227 6.94 9.89 15.11
C ILE A 227 7.98 10.28 16.16
N GLU A 228 9.21 9.78 16.05
CA GLU A 228 10.33 10.32 16.85
C GLU A 228 10.58 11.79 16.51
N SER A 229 10.67 12.63 17.54
CA SER A 229 11.07 14.03 17.42
C SER A 229 12.24 14.33 18.33
N SER A 230 13.28 14.93 17.77
CA SER A 230 14.45 15.35 18.54
C SER A 230 14.17 16.61 19.34
N MET A 231 13.33 17.49 18.81
CA MET A 231 12.91 18.74 19.45
C MET A 231 11.85 18.52 20.54
N TYR A 232 11.00 17.49 20.37
CA TYR A 232 9.86 17.24 21.25
C TYR A 232 9.86 15.81 21.83
N PRO A 233 10.85 15.45 22.69
CA PRO A 233 11.04 14.08 23.16
C PRO A 233 9.90 13.53 24.02
N GLU A 234 9.05 14.39 24.59
CA GLU A 234 7.89 13.92 25.37
C GLU A 234 6.80 13.29 24.49
N LEU A 235 6.79 13.56 23.17
CA LEU A 235 5.92 12.84 22.23
C LEU A 235 6.18 11.33 22.26
N MET A 236 7.43 10.94 22.43
CA MET A 236 7.82 9.53 22.57
C MET A 236 7.59 9.02 23.98
N ARG A 237 7.98 9.80 25.01
CA ARG A 237 7.92 9.35 26.41
C ARG A 237 6.50 9.27 26.96
N VAL A 238 5.60 10.12 26.47
CA VAL A 238 4.21 10.25 26.93
C VAL A 238 3.25 9.90 25.80
N GLY A 239 3.29 10.64 24.68
CA GLY A 239 2.31 10.52 23.60
C GLY A 239 2.28 9.15 22.92
N SER A 240 3.39 8.40 22.93
CA SER A 240 3.46 7.09 22.29
C SER A 240 2.84 5.95 23.10
N ILE A 241 2.42 6.17 24.35
CA ILE A 241 1.94 5.12 25.25
C ILE A 241 0.62 5.53 25.90
N ARG A 242 -0.42 4.71 25.69
CA ARG A 242 -1.64 4.76 26.49
C ARG A 242 -1.61 3.69 27.58
N LYS A 243 -2.30 3.93 28.70
CA LYS A 243 -2.25 3.06 29.88
C LYS A 243 -2.99 1.73 29.70
N ARG A 244 -4.04 1.73 28.89
CA ARG A 244 -4.97 0.62 28.66
C ARG A 244 -5.82 0.92 27.43
N THR A 245 -6.51 -0.09 26.91
CA THR A 245 -7.39 0.01 25.75
C THR A 245 -8.79 -0.47 26.12
N ILE A 246 -9.82 0.22 25.62
CA ILE A 246 -11.22 -0.22 25.79
C ILE A 246 -11.42 -1.62 25.20
N ILE A 247 -12.19 -2.47 25.89
CA ILE A 247 -12.57 -3.80 25.41
C ILE A 247 -13.97 -3.74 24.80
N GLY A 248 -14.10 -4.32 23.61
CA GLY A 248 -15.37 -4.41 22.91
C GLY A 248 -15.73 -3.11 22.19
N LYS A 249 -16.97 -3.03 21.70
CA LYS A 249 -17.43 -1.88 20.93
C LYS A 249 -17.45 -0.63 21.79
N ASP A 250 -16.81 0.44 21.32
CA ASP A 250 -16.90 1.74 21.98
C ASP A 250 -18.35 2.25 21.89
N PRO A 251 -18.99 2.59 23.03
CA PRO A 251 -20.36 3.09 23.04
C PRO A 251 -20.51 4.47 22.40
N GLY A 252 -19.42 5.24 22.29
CA GLY A 252 -19.45 6.65 21.92
C GLY A 252 -20.05 7.53 23.03
N GLY A 253 -19.50 8.72 23.23
CA GLY A 253 -20.03 9.67 24.21
C GLY A 253 -19.78 9.33 25.69
N GLU A 254 -20.80 8.87 26.43
CA GLU A 254 -20.72 8.67 27.88
C GLU A 254 -20.16 7.30 28.27
N TYR A 255 -19.03 7.30 28.98
CA TYR A 255 -18.39 6.11 29.53
C TYR A 255 -18.81 5.91 30.99
N ASP A 256 -19.31 4.73 31.34
CA ASP A 256 -19.84 4.41 32.67
C ASP A 256 -19.13 3.21 33.32
N GLU A 257 -19.65 2.74 34.46
CA GLU A 257 -19.08 1.62 35.21
C GLU A 257 -19.13 0.27 34.44
N SER A 258 -19.89 0.20 33.35
CA SER A 258 -19.95 -0.98 32.48
C SER A 258 -18.79 -1.02 31.47
N THR A 259 -18.16 0.12 31.16
CA THR A 259 -17.01 0.18 30.25
C THR A 259 -15.84 -0.64 30.82
N ARG A 260 -15.30 -1.53 29.99
CA ARG A 260 -14.19 -2.44 30.34
C ARG A 260 -12.93 -2.03 29.61
N TYR A 261 -11.78 -2.28 30.23
CA TYR A 261 -10.46 -2.05 29.67
C TYR A 261 -9.57 -3.28 29.89
N ASP A 262 -8.57 -3.46 29.03
CA ASP A 262 -7.59 -4.55 29.10
C ASP A 262 -6.53 -4.38 30.20
N GLU A 263 -6.48 -3.19 30.82
CA GLU A 263 -5.48 -2.78 31.82
C GLU A 263 -4.02 -3.02 31.38
N THR A 264 -3.78 -3.04 30.07
CA THR A 264 -2.47 -3.33 29.48
C THR A 264 -1.94 -2.09 28.76
N PRO A 265 -0.79 -1.53 29.21
CA PRO A 265 -0.18 -0.41 28.50
C PRO A 265 0.15 -0.78 27.06
N HIS A 266 -0.29 0.04 26.11
CA HIS A 266 -0.07 -0.13 24.68
C HIS A 266 0.68 1.06 24.11
N GLY A 267 1.67 0.82 23.26
CA GLY A 267 2.43 1.90 22.67
C GLY A 267 3.55 1.44 21.74
N GLY A 268 4.35 2.41 21.33
CA GLY A 268 5.40 2.25 20.34
C GLY A 268 5.51 3.51 19.47
N TYR A 269 6.69 3.73 18.90
CA TYR A 269 6.96 4.78 17.94
C TYR A 269 8.10 4.33 17.01
N TYR A 270 8.19 4.97 15.85
CA TYR A 270 9.27 4.75 14.91
C TYR A 270 10.38 5.77 15.13
N THR A 271 11.60 5.27 15.25
CA THR A 271 12.78 6.13 15.18
C THR A 271 12.94 6.72 13.79
N ALA A 272 13.67 7.82 13.68
CA ALA A 272 14.01 8.42 12.39
C ALA A 272 14.80 7.45 11.49
N GLY A 273 15.53 6.49 12.06
CA GLY A 273 16.18 5.42 11.33
C GLY A 273 15.19 4.41 10.74
N GLN A 274 14.22 3.96 11.53
CA GLN A 274 13.19 3.02 11.07
C GLN A 274 12.27 3.65 10.01
N MET A 275 11.90 4.92 10.16
CA MET A 275 11.09 5.60 9.14
C MET A 275 11.85 5.72 7.81
N ARG A 276 13.15 6.09 7.84
CA ARG A 276 13.99 6.09 6.63
C ARG A 276 14.12 4.70 6.01
N GLU A 277 14.31 3.68 6.83
CA GLU A 277 14.37 2.29 6.36
C GLU A 277 13.08 1.86 5.65
N ILE A 278 11.91 2.23 6.19
CA ILE A 278 10.61 1.94 5.58
C ILE A 278 10.43 2.72 4.27
N VAL A 279 10.82 4.00 4.24
CA VAL A 279 10.82 4.82 3.01
C VAL A 279 11.69 4.19 1.93
N ASP A 280 12.92 3.78 2.26
CA ASP A 280 13.82 3.12 1.31
C ASP A 280 13.27 1.76 0.85
N TYR A 281 12.66 0.99 1.75
CA TYR A 281 12.03 -0.29 1.44
C TYR A 281 10.84 -0.15 0.49
N ALA A 282 10.04 0.90 0.68
CA ALA A 282 8.93 1.27 -0.18
C ALA A 282 9.43 1.76 -1.55
N ALA A 283 10.46 2.61 -1.58
CA ALA A 283 11.06 3.12 -2.82
C ALA A 283 11.65 1.99 -3.68
N ALA A 284 12.24 0.95 -3.06
CA ALA A 284 12.70 -0.26 -3.75
C ALA A 284 11.57 -1.09 -4.40
N ARG A 285 10.31 -0.72 -4.16
CA ARG A 285 9.09 -1.28 -4.74
C ARG A 285 8.29 -0.25 -5.53
N PHE A 286 8.88 0.92 -5.79
CA PHE A 286 8.21 2.04 -6.48
C PHE A 286 6.94 2.50 -5.74
N ILE A 287 6.95 2.42 -4.40
CA ILE A 287 5.89 2.91 -3.53
C ILE A 287 6.38 4.20 -2.86
N THR A 288 5.63 5.29 -3.04
CA THR A 288 5.83 6.56 -2.34
C THR A 288 5.14 6.52 -0.98
N VAL A 289 5.86 6.90 0.08
CA VAL A 289 5.28 7.02 1.43
C VAL A 289 4.85 8.46 1.70
N ILE A 290 3.55 8.67 1.89
CA ILE A 290 2.97 9.95 2.32
C ILE A 290 2.74 9.90 3.83
N PRO A 291 3.48 10.68 4.63
CA PRO A 291 3.23 10.75 6.07
C PRO A 291 2.00 11.61 6.36
N GLU A 292 1.24 11.22 7.38
CA GLU A 292 0.19 12.06 7.96
C GLU A 292 0.54 12.50 9.37
N VAL A 293 0.39 13.81 9.62
CA VAL A 293 0.46 14.41 10.95
C VAL A 293 -0.83 15.18 11.20
N GLU A 294 -1.68 14.62 12.05
CA GLU A 294 -3.03 15.12 12.34
C GLU A 294 -3.04 16.57 12.86
N PHE A 295 -3.89 17.39 12.26
CA PHE A 295 -4.16 18.75 12.69
C PHE A 295 -5.49 19.29 12.12
N PRO A 296 -6.33 19.97 12.92
CA PRO A 296 -6.15 20.30 14.34
C PRO A 296 -6.88 19.34 15.30
N GLY A 297 -7.68 18.40 14.76
CA GLY A 297 -8.30 17.29 15.49
C GLY A 297 -7.28 16.22 15.88
N HIS A 298 -7.76 15.08 16.39
CA HIS A 298 -6.95 13.87 16.63
C HIS A 298 -5.62 14.15 17.37
N ALA A 299 -5.69 15.03 18.37
CA ALA A 299 -4.52 15.71 18.92
C ALA A 299 -4.14 15.22 20.33
N VAL A 300 -4.96 14.38 20.98
CA VAL A 300 -4.85 14.14 22.43
C VAL A 300 -3.47 13.58 22.84
N ALA A 301 -2.81 12.75 22.01
CA ALA A 301 -1.46 12.27 22.31
C ALA A 301 -0.41 13.39 22.34
N ALA A 302 -0.50 14.36 21.42
CA ALA A 302 0.36 15.54 21.41
C ALA A 302 0.07 16.44 22.63
N LEU A 303 -1.22 16.67 22.92
CA LEU A 303 -1.67 17.46 24.06
C LEU A 303 -1.22 16.83 25.40
N ALA A 304 -1.30 15.51 25.56
CA ALA A 304 -0.82 14.81 26.75
C ALA A 304 0.69 14.96 26.95
N SER A 305 1.44 15.03 25.86
CA SER A 305 2.90 15.25 25.87
C SER A 305 3.25 16.69 26.19
N TYR A 306 2.52 17.64 25.60
CA TYR A 306 2.73 19.08 25.75
C TYR A 306 1.39 19.81 25.96
N PRO A 307 0.91 19.90 27.22
CA PRO A 307 -0.40 20.48 27.54
C PRO A 307 -0.67 21.88 26.99
N TRP A 308 0.38 22.69 26.81
CA TRP A 308 0.25 24.05 26.29
C TRP A 308 -0.24 24.12 24.83
N LEU A 309 -0.28 22.99 24.11
CA LEU A 309 -0.88 22.86 22.77
C LEU A 309 -2.41 22.94 22.79
N GLY A 310 -3.05 22.57 23.90
CA GLY A 310 -4.51 22.61 24.05
C GLY A 310 -5.04 23.98 24.51
N CYS A 311 -6.34 24.21 24.34
CA CYS A 311 -6.99 25.47 24.72
C CYS A 311 -6.96 25.74 26.22
N THR A 312 -7.10 24.70 27.04
CA THR A 312 -7.16 24.83 28.50
C THR A 312 -5.78 24.79 29.15
N GLY A 313 -4.79 24.15 28.50
CA GLY A 313 -3.45 23.96 29.08
C GLY A 313 -3.42 22.95 30.23
N GLU A 314 -4.52 22.20 30.42
CA GLU A 314 -4.68 21.25 31.52
C GLU A 314 -3.92 19.95 31.28
N LYS A 315 -3.73 19.15 32.33
CA LYS A 315 -3.08 17.85 32.17
C LYS A 315 -4.02 16.89 31.43
N TYR A 316 -3.63 16.53 30.21
CA TYR A 316 -4.31 15.49 29.42
C TYR A 316 -3.69 14.12 29.65
N GLU A 317 -4.44 13.07 29.30
CA GLU A 317 -3.94 11.70 29.21
C GLU A 317 -4.20 11.19 27.79
N VAL A 318 -3.24 10.44 27.23
CA VAL A 318 -3.40 9.75 25.95
C VAL A 318 -4.68 8.92 26.00
N ARG A 319 -5.51 9.04 24.95
CA ARG A 319 -6.86 8.49 24.94
C ARG A 319 -6.81 6.96 24.94
N GLN A 320 -7.79 6.35 25.62
CA GLN A 320 -7.90 4.90 25.86
C GLN A 320 -9.15 4.30 25.18
N THR A 321 -9.89 5.15 24.49
CA THR A 321 -11.19 4.91 23.86
C THR A 321 -11.15 5.43 22.43
N TRP A 322 -12.12 5.02 21.63
CA TRP A 322 -12.33 5.47 20.25
C TRP A 322 -13.36 6.62 20.25
N ASP A 323 -13.81 7.08 19.08
CA ASP A 323 -14.72 8.22 18.84
C ASP A 323 -14.00 9.59 18.70
N ILE A 324 -14.73 10.66 18.43
CA ILE A 324 -14.24 12.02 18.23
C ILE A 324 -13.94 12.70 19.58
N ASP A 325 -12.84 13.48 19.67
CA ASP A 325 -12.50 14.22 20.89
C ASP A 325 -12.71 15.74 20.75
N ASP A 326 -13.25 16.36 21.80
CA ASP A 326 -13.34 17.82 21.89
C ASP A 326 -11.97 18.48 22.13
N ARG A 327 -10.97 17.73 22.63
CA ARG A 327 -9.64 18.22 23.01
C ARG A 327 -8.72 18.30 21.79
N VAL A 328 -8.83 19.42 21.08
CA VAL A 328 -8.11 19.72 19.84
C VAL A 328 -6.96 20.71 20.05
N PHE A 329 -6.09 20.87 19.04
CA PHE A 329 -5.04 21.90 19.04
C PHE A 329 -5.62 23.31 19.17
N CYS A 330 -4.95 24.17 19.94
CA CYS A 330 -5.35 25.57 20.13
C CYS A 330 -4.81 26.45 18.99
N ILE A 331 -5.63 26.70 17.96
CA ILE A 331 -5.30 27.55 16.80
C ILE A 331 -5.07 29.03 17.19
N GLY A 332 -5.55 29.46 18.36
CA GLY A 332 -5.32 30.82 18.85
C GLY A 332 -3.84 31.18 19.09
N ARG A 333 -3.00 30.18 19.38
CA ARG A 333 -1.64 30.35 19.89
C ARG A 333 -0.59 30.20 18.79
N GLU A 334 0.39 31.10 18.78
CA GLU A 334 1.54 31.01 17.88
C GLU A 334 2.41 29.78 18.17
N SER A 335 2.54 29.38 19.44
CA SER A 335 3.30 28.19 19.85
C SER A 335 2.79 26.90 19.21
N THR A 336 1.48 26.81 18.93
CA THR A 336 0.89 25.66 18.23
C THR A 336 1.44 25.56 16.80
N PHE A 337 1.53 26.67 16.09
CA PHE A 337 2.09 26.69 14.74
C PHE A 337 3.60 26.46 14.74
N GLU A 338 4.34 27.03 15.69
CA GLU A 338 5.77 26.75 15.85
C GLU A 338 6.02 25.25 16.07
N PHE A 339 5.22 24.61 16.94
CA PHE A 339 5.26 23.17 17.14
C PHE A 339 5.02 22.39 15.86
N MET A 340 3.89 22.64 15.18
CA MET A 340 3.55 21.92 13.96
C MET A 340 4.56 22.12 12.85
N GLN A 341 5.08 23.34 12.67
CA GLN A 341 6.11 23.64 11.68
C GLN A 341 7.41 22.88 11.96
N ASN A 342 7.83 22.84 13.22
CA ASN A 342 9.01 22.09 13.63
C ASN A 342 8.85 20.58 13.39
N ILE A 343 7.69 20.00 13.71
CA ILE A 343 7.39 18.58 13.42
C ILE A 343 7.37 18.33 11.91
N LEU A 344 6.67 19.16 11.14
CA LEU A 344 6.59 19.03 9.69
C LEU A 344 7.98 19.17 9.03
N SER A 345 8.87 20.01 9.58
CA SER A 345 10.27 20.06 9.14
C SER A 345 11.00 18.73 9.36
N GLU A 346 10.93 18.14 10.57
CA GLU A 346 11.56 16.83 10.84
C GLU A 346 10.96 15.72 9.95
N VAL A 347 9.65 15.77 9.68
CA VAL A 347 8.97 14.83 8.76
C VAL A 347 9.48 15.02 7.33
N MET A 348 9.50 16.24 6.80
CA MET A 348 9.95 16.50 5.42
C MET A 348 11.44 16.18 5.18
N GLU A 349 12.26 16.10 6.25
CA GLU A 349 13.64 15.61 6.16
C GLU A 349 13.74 14.09 5.98
N ILE A 350 12.72 13.33 6.39
CA ILE A 350 12.69 11.86 6.32
C ILE A 350 11.93 11.39 5.08
N PHE A 351 10.81 12.03 4.77
CA PHE A 351 9.90 11.60 3.72
C PHE A 351 10.13 12.41 2.43
N PRO A 352 10.60 11.78 1.34
CA PRO A 352 10.90 12.47 0.09
C PRO A 352 9.64 12.82 -0.73
N SER A 353 8.47 12.30 -0.34
CA SER A 353 7.19 12.56 -1.00
C SER A 353 6.96 14.06 -1.24
N GLU A 354 6.45 14.39 -2.42
CA GLU A 354 6.00 15.75 -2.73
C GLU A 354 4.76 16.12 -1.92
N TYR A 355 3.99 15.14 -1.45
CA TYR A 355 2.80 15.34 -0.66
C TYR A 355 3.02 15.06 0.83
N ILE A 356 2.41 15.89 1.68
CA ILE A 356 2.30 15.70 3.14
C ILE A 356 0.81 15.77 3.52
N HIS A 357 0.31 14.76 4.23
CA HIS A 357 -1.06 14.77 4.74
C HIS A 357 -1.09 15.43 6.13
N ILE A 358 -2.06 16.28 6.39
CA ILE A 358 -2.21 16.93 7.70
C ILE A 358 -3.54 16.62 8.40
N GLY A 359 -4.30 15.66 7.88
CA GLY A 359 -5.62 15.31 8.37
C GLY A 359 -6.65 16.40 8.11
N GLY A 360 -7.24 16.91 9.19
CA GLY A 360 -8.20 18.01 9.17
C GLY A 360 -9.67 17.57 9.24
N ASP A 361 -9.90 16.29 9.42
CA ASP A 361 -11.17 15.65 9.71
C ASP A 361 -11.62 15.88 11.16
N GLU A 362 -12.89 15.56 11.40
CA GLU A 362 -13.49 15.34 12.73
C GLU A 362 -13.01 16.28 13.85
N CYS A 363 -12.90 17.58 13.58
CA CYS A 363 -12.45 18.56 14.56
C CYS A 363 -13.64 19.35 15.16
N PRO A 364 -14.08 19.07 16.41
CA PRO A 364 -15.06 19.88 17.10
C PRO A 364 -14.51 21.27 17.48
N ASP A 365 -15.39 22.26 17.56
CA ASP A 365 -15.03 23.64 17.93
C ASP A 365 -15.35 23.98 19.40
N LYS A 366 -15.78 23.00 20.20
CA LYS A 366 -16.28 23.20 21.57
C LYS A 366 -15.24 23.83 22.49
N MET A 367 -13.98 23.44 22.35
CA MET A 367 -12.86 24.02 23.11
C MET A 367 -12.51 25.42 22.62
N TRP A 368 -12.55 25.68 21.30
CA TRP A 368 -12.26 27.00 20.75
C TRP A 368 -13.30 28.05 21.18
N ARG A 369 -14.58 27.67 21.26
CA ARG A 369 -15.69 28.53 21.74
C ARG A 369 -15.46 29.10 23.13
N GLN A 370 -14.66 28.41 23.95
CA GLN A 370 -14.38 28.78 25.33
C GLN A 370 -12.95 29.32 25.50
N CYS A 371 -12.15 29.35 24.44
CA CYS A 371 -10.74 29.71 24.49
C CYS A 371 -10.51 31.20 24.15
N PRO A 372 -10.04 32.02 25.10
CA PRO A 372 -9.77 33.44 24.85
C PRO A 372 -8.76 33.67 23.71
N GLU A 373 -7.76 32.80 23.56
CA GLU A 373 -6.76 32.89 22.49
C GLU A 373 -7.39 32.63 21.10
N CYS A 374 -8.28 31.65 20.99
CA CYS A 374 -8.98 31.38 19.73
C CYS A 374 -9.93 32.52 19.38
N ILE A 375 -10.67 33.05 20.34
CA ILE A 375 -11.56 34.20 20.14
C ILE A 375 -10.75 35.42 19.70
N ALA A 376 -9.64 35.73 20.38
CA ALA A 376 -8.75 36.83 20.01
C ALA A 376 -8.14 36.64 18.60
N ARG A 377 -7.82 35.40 18.22
CA ARG A 377 -7.38 35.09 16.85
C ARG A 377 -8.47 35.38 15.83
N MET A 378 -9.70 34.94 16.08
CA MET A 378 -10.82 35.21 15.19
C MET A 378 -11.06 36.70 15.01
N GLU A 379 -11.01 37.49 16.08
CA GLU A 379 -11.14 38.95 16.02
C GLU A 379 -10.00 39.59 15.21
N LYS A 380 -8.75 39.14 15.43
CA LYS A 380 -7.56 39.66 14.75
C LYS A 380 -7.58 39.39 13.24
N GLU A 381 -7.97 38.18 12.85
CA GLU A 381 -7.94 37.73 11.44
C GLU A 381 -9.29 37.97 10.73
N GLY A 382 -10.30 38.49 11.43
CA GLY A 382 -11.61 38.81 10.87
C GLY A 382 -12.43 37.57 10.48
N LEU A 383 -12.40 36.52 11.30
CA LEU A 383 -13.05 35.24 11.02
C LEU A 383 -14.43 35.16 11.68
N ASP A 384 -15.47 34.92 10.86
CA ASP A 384 -16.86 34.91 11.32
C ASP A 384 -17.31 33.60 11.99
N THR A 385 -16.59 32.49 11.76
CA THR A 385 -16.96 31.16 12.27
C THR A 385 -15.75 30.38 12.76
N PHE A 386 -15.95 29.43 13.67
CA PHE A 386 -14.89 28.53 14.13
C PHE A 386 -14.43 27.55 13.05
N ARG A 387 -15.28 27.25 12.04
CA ARG A 387 -14.83 26.54 10.83
C ARG A 387 -13.85 27.38 10.02
N ALA A 388 -14.05 28.69 9.92
CA ALA A 388 -13.06 29.59 9.31
C ALA A 388 -11.77 29.67 10.14
N LEU A 389 -11.83 29.47 11.47
CA LEU A 389 -10.63 29.34 12.31
C LEU A 389 -9.85 28.06 12.00
N GLN A 390 -10.52 26.90 11.84
CA GLN A 390 -9.89 25.67 11.34
C GLN A 390 -9.22 25.93 9.99
N GLY A 391 -9.93 26.61 9.09
CA GLY A 391 -9.46 27.02 7.77
C GLY A 391 -8.19 27.85 7.78
N TYR A 392 -8.17 28.87 8.63
CA TYR A 392 -6.98 29.68 8.88
C TYR A 392 -5.80 28.81 9.34
N GLY A 393 -6.03 27.86 10.25
CA GLY A 393 -4.99 26.97 10.74
C GLY A 393 -4.42 26.07 9.64
N VAL A 394 -5.30 25.40 8.89
CA VAL A 394 -4.95 24.52 7.77
C VAL A 394 -4.21 25.30 6.68
N ALA A 395 -4.73 26.45 6.26
CA ALA A 395 -4.10 27.28 5.22
C ALA A 395 -2.70 27.74 5.65
N ARG A 396 -2.52 28.11 6.92
CA ARG A 396 -1.22 28.54 7.44
C ARG A 396 -0.18 27.42 7.44
N LEU A 397 -0.57 26.17 7.74
CA LEU A 397 0.33 25.02 7.60
C LEU A 397 0.55 24.65 6.13
N GLY A 398 -0.48 24.79 5.28
CA GLY A 398 -0.35 24.63 3.83
C GLY A 398 0.69 25.57 3.23
N ASP A 399 0.64 26.85 3.55
CA ASP A 399 1.64 27.84 3.11
C ASP A 399 3.07 27.45 3.55
N PHE A 400 3.20 26.89 4.75
CA PHE A 400 4.48 26.39 5.25
C PHE A 400 4.98 25.20 4.44
N VAL A 401 4.15 24.19 4.21
CA VAL A 401 4.46 23.00 3.40
C VAL A 401 4.85 23.41 1.96
N GLU A 402 4.08 24.31 1.35
CA GLU A 402 4.35 24.86 0.01
C GLU A 402 5.66 25.66 -0.05
N SER A 403 6.01 26.41 1.01
CA SER A 403 7.28 27.12 1.08
C SER A 403 8.51 26.19 1.10
N HIS A 404 8.32 24.90 1.40
CA HIS A 404 9.33 23.85 1.34
C HIS A 404 9.25 23.02 0.04
N GLY A 405 8.47 23.47 -0.94
CA GLY A 405 8.32 22.80 -2.24
C GLY A 405 7.50 21.50 -2.17
N ARG A 406 6.59 21.40 -1.21
CA ARG A 406 5.70 20.26 -1.00
C ARG A 406 4.23 20.68 -1.13
N HIS A 407 3.33 19.72 -1.29
CA HIS A 407 1.90 19.92 -1.44
C HIS A 407 1.14 19.31 -0.27
N LEU A 408 0.14 20.03 0.21
CA LEU A 408 -0.71 19.59 1.30
C LEU A 408 -1.82 18.66 0.79
N ILE A 409 -2.05 17.56 1.51
CA ILE A 409 -3.28 16.77 1.44
C ILE A 409 -4.05 16.93 2.77
N GLY A 410 -5.37 16.98 2.71
CA GLY A 410 -6.21 16.75 3.88
C GLY A 410 -7.56 16.14 3.51
N TRP A 411 -8.25 15.64 4.53
CA TRP A 411 -9.59 15.07 4.40
C TRP A 411 -10.62 16.11 3.96
N ASP A 412 -11.72 15.69 3.34
CA ASP A 412 -12.64 16.60 2.64
C ASP A 412 -13.25 17.73 3.48
N GLU A 413 -13.23 17.64 4.81
CA GLU A 413 -13.55 18.73 5.74
C GLU A 413 -12.75 20.01 5.48
N ILE A 414 -11.52 19.92 4.97
CA ILE A 414 -10.71 21.09 4.69
C ILE A 414 -11.37 22.00 3.63
N LEU A 415 -12.26 21.47 2.78
CA LEU A 415 -13.05 22.26 1.83
C LEU A 415 -13.98 23.26 2.53
N ASP A 416 -14.57 22.84 3.66
CA ASP A 416 -15.46 23.69 4.45
C ASP A 416 -14.69 24.77 5.21
N ALA A 417 -13.37 24.60 5.29
CA ALA A 417 -12.41 25.49 5.91
C ALA A 417 -11.82 26.53 4.92
N GLY A 418 -12.15 26.48 3.62
CA GLY A 418 -11.75 27.52 2.65
C GLY A 418 -10.38 27.30 2.00
N VAL A 419 -10.02 26.05 1.74
CA VAL A 419 -8.76 25.61 1.15
C VAL A 419 -8.41 26.23 -0.22
N THR A 420 -7.11 26.39 -0.47
CA THR A 420 -6.55 26.90 -1.73
C THR A 420 -6.56 25.83 -2.82
N ARG A 421 -6.47 26.24 -4.09
CA ARG A 421 -6.37 25.30 -5.23
C ARG A 421 -5.12 24.41 -5.22
N SER A 422 -4.10 24.75 -4.44
CA SER A 422 -2.85 23.98 -4.38
C SER A 422 -2.97 22.72 -3.51
N SER A 423 -3.91 22.68 -2.57
CA SER A 423 -4.10 21.48 -1.73
C SER A 423 -4.85 20.38 -2.50
N ALA A 424 -4.40 19.15 -2.29
CA ALA A 424 -5.17 17.97 -2.66
C ALA A 424 -6.19 17.63 -1.57
N VAL A 425 -7.31 17.05 -1.97
CA VAL A 425 -8.43 16.69 -1.10
C VAL A 425 -8.67 15.20 -1.15
N MET A 426 -8.77 14.57 0.01
CA MET A 426 -9.09 13.16 0.14
C MET A 426 -10.56 12.99 0.55
N SER A 427 -11.39 12.44 -0.34
CA SER A 427 -12.86 12.36 -0.17
C SER A 427 -13.28 11.04 0.47
N TRP A 428 -13.76 11.11 1.72
CA TRP A 428 -14.07 9.93 2.52
C TRP A 428 -15.53 9.82 2.92
N ARG A 429 -16.24 10.94 3.12
CA ARG A 429 -17.66 10.97 3.56
C ARG A 429 -18.66 10.76 2.41
N GLY A 430 -18.31 9.89 1.47
CA GLY A 430 -18.92 9.77 0.16
C GLY A 430 -18.08 10.42 -0.94
N THR A 431 -18.68 10.59 -2.12
CA THR A 431 -17.97 11.12 -3.32
C THR A 431 -18.25 12.60 -3.55
N GLU A 432 -19.23 13.19 -2.87
CA GLU A 432 -19.70 14.56 -3.07
C GLU A 432 -18.61 15.60 -2.75
N GLY A 433 -17.84 15.37 -1.69
CA GLY A 433 -16.70 16.22 -1.31
C GLY A 433 -15.64 16.27 -2.42
N GLY A 434 -15.23 15.11 -2.90
CA GLY A 434 -14.30 14.96 -4.02
C GLY A 434 -14.82 15.58 -5.31
N ILE A 435 -16.10 15.40 -5.65
CA ILE A 435 -16.72 16.02 -6.83
C ILE A 435 -16.69 17.55 -6.73
N LYS A 436 -16.99 18.11 -5.56
CA LYS A 436 -16.94 19.54 -5.30
C LYS A 436 -15.50 20.07 -5.43
N ALA A 437 -14.52 19.40 -4.82
CA ALA A 437 -13.10 19.76 -4.90
C ALA A 437 -12.57 19.73 -6.34
N ALA A 438 -12.86 18.64 -7.07
CA ALA A 438 -12.41 18.46 -8.46
C ALA A 438 -12.97 19.56 -9.37
N ARG A 439 -14.24 19.96 -9.20
CA ARG A 439 -14.83 21.09 -9.94
C ARG A 439 -14.23 22.45 -9.60
N GLN A 440 -13.66 22.60 -8.40
CA GLN A 440 -12.97 23.82 -7.97
C GLN A 440 -11.52 23.90 -8.47
N GLY A 441 -11.00 22.80 -9.02
CA GLY A 441 -9.65 22.69 -9.57
C GLY A 441 -8.64 22.04 -8.64
N ASN A 442 -9.07 21.55 -7.47
CA ASN A 442 -8.21 20.84 -6.53
C ASN A 442 -7.92 19.44 -7.04
N LYS A 443 -6.73 18.91 -6.74
CA LYS A 443 -6.45 17.49 -6.93
C LYS A 443 -7.24 16.66 -5.92
N VAL A 444 -7.73 15.50 -6.35
CA VAL A 444 -8.63 14.66 -5.53
C VAL A 444 -8.16 13.22 -5.49
N ILE A 445 -8.18 12.63 -4.30
CA ILE A 445 -8.04 11.20 -4.07
C ILE A 445 -9.38 10.70 -3.54
N MET A 446 -9.96 9.69 -4.19
CA MET A 446 -11.25 9.14 -3.79
C MET A 446 -11.06 7.93 -2.87
N CYS A 447 -11.61 7.99 -1.65
CA CYS A 447 -11.62 6.89 -0.70
C CYS A 447 -12.94 6.83 0.11
N PRO A 448 -14.11 6.86 -0.55
CA PRO A 448 -15.41 6.89 0.13
C PRO A 448 -15.61 5.67 1.06
N THR A 449 -16.12 5.90 2.27
CA THR A 449 -16.41 4.84 3.27
C THR A 449 -17.26 3.70 2.74
N GLU A 450 -18.12 3.97 1.76
CA GLU A 450 -19.00 2.99 1.15
C GLU A 450 -18.25 1.87 0.43
N TYR A 451 -17.02 2.13 -0.01
CA TYR A 451 -16.24 1.24 -0.87
C TYR A 451 -14.81 0.97 -0.38
N CYS A 452 -14.21 1.93 0.32
CA CYS A 452 -12.76 1.97 0.54
C CYS A 452 -12.34 1.83 2.01
N TYR A 453 -13.27 1.66 2.95
CA TYR A 453 -12.95 1.51 4.37
C TYR A 453 -12.88 0.03 4.72
N PHE A 454 -11.66 -0.49 4.83
CA PHE A 454 -11.42 -1.92 4.99
C PHE A 454 -11.39 -2.34 6.45
N ASP A 455 -11.51 -1.41 7.39
CA ASP A 455 -11.84 -1.65 8.79
C ASP A 455 -13.33 -1.99 9.00
N TYR A 456 -14.14 -1.93 7.94
CA TYR A 456 -15.55 -2.35 7.97
C TYR A 456 -15.69 -3.86 7.76
N TYR A 457 -16.80 -4.42 8.26
CA TYR A 457 -17.14 -5.83 8.05
C TYR A 457 -17.13 -6.20 6.56
N GLN A 458 -16.77 -7.44 6.25
CA GLN A 458 -16.70 -7.98 4.89
C GLN A 458 -17.61 -9.18 4.64
N SER A 459 -18.53 -9.44 5.57
CA SER A 459 -19.59 -10.43 5.46
C SER A 459 -20.87 -9.92 6.15
N PRO A 460 -22.07 -10.21 5.61
CA PRO A 460 -23.31 -9.95 6.34
C PRO A 460 -23.46 -10.82 7.59
N ASP A 461 -22.70 -11.92 7.70
CA ASP A 461 -22.65 -12.79 8.88
C ASP A 461 -21.76 -12.20 9.99
N ILE A 462 -22.18 -11.05 10.51
CA ILE A 462 -21.43 -10.24 11.49
C ILE A 462 -21.13 -11.03 12.77
N GLU A 463 -21.98 -11.99 13.16
CA GLU A 463 -21.78 -12.79 14.37
C GLU A 463 -20.54 -13.69 14.31
N ASN A 464 -20.10 -14.05 13.09
CA ASN A 464 -18.92 -14.89 12.86
C ASN A 464 -17.70 -14.10 12.32
N GLU A 465 -17.84 -12.79 12.13
CA GLU A 465 -16.73 -11.91 11.77
C GLU A 465 -15.97 -11.41 13.02
N PRO A 466 -14.65 -11.16 12.92
CA PRO A 466 -13.93 -10.41 13.93
C PRO A 466 -14.58 -9.04 14.19
N LEU A 467 -14.48 -8.54 15.43
CA LEU A 467 -15.01 -7.21 15.77
C LEU A 467 -14.40 -6.15 14.85
N ALA A 468 -15.26 -5.40 14.16
CA ALA A 468 -14.88 -4.37 13.21
C ALA A 468 -15.50 -3.01 13.56
N TRP A 469 -15.09 -1.93 12.87
CA TRP A 469 -15.64 -0.60 13.14
C TRP A 469 -17.15 -0.51 12.86
N GLY A 470 -17.65 -1.24 11.87
CA GLY A 470 -19.05 -1.21 11.49
C GLY A 470 -19.16 -1.31 9.98
N GLY A 471 -20.25 -0.79 9.42
CA GLY A 471 -20.48 -0.81 7.98
C GLY A 471 -20.46 -2.21 7.37
N LEU A 472 -20.46 -2.26 6.04
CA LEU A 472 -20.30 -3.50 5.28
C LEU A 472 -19.70 -3.15 3.92
N VAL A 473 -18.49 -3.63 3.68
CA VAL A 473 -17.76 -3.53 2.42
C VAL A 473 -17.31 -4.95 2.06
N THR A 474 -18.15 -5.66 1.31
CA THR A 474 -17.85 -6.95 0.71
C THR A 474 -16.89 -6.79 -0.48
N LEU A 475 -16.33 -7.89 -0.99
CA LEU A 475 -15.41 -7.87 -2.12
C LEU A 475 -16.07 -7.31 -3.39
N ASP A 476 -17.30 -7.73 -3.70
CA ASP A 476 -18.08 -7.23 -4.83
C ASP A 476 -18.41 -5.75 -4.68
N LYS A 477 -18.70 -5.30 -3.47
CA LYS A 477 -18.94 -3.88 -3.20
C LYS A 477 -17.69 -3.06 -3.45
N ALA A 478 -16.54 -3.45 -2.89
CA ALA A 478 -15.26 -2.77 -3.17
C ALA A 478 -14.94 -2.79 -4.67
N TYR A 479 -15.21 -3.91 -5.35
CA TYR A 479 -15.06 -4.02 -6.80
C TYR A 479 -16.02 -3.14 -7.58
N SER A 480 -17.22 -2.85 -7.10
CA SER A 480 -18.21 -2.06 -7.85
C SER A 480 -17.88 -0.56 -7.95
N PHE A 481 -16.87 -0.09 -7.21
CA PHE A 481 -16.57 1.33 -7.12
C PHE A 481 -16.16 1.95 -8.48
N ASP A 482 -16.84 3.04 -8.86
CA ASP A 482 -16.45 3.90 -9.97
C ASP A 482 -16.07 5.31 -9.45
N PRO A 483 -14.78 5.65 -9.38
CA PRO A 483 -14.33 6.95 -8.84
C PRO A 483 -14.65 8.13 -9.76
N TYR A 484 -15.09 7.90 -11.01
CA TYR A 484 -15.48 8.96 -11.94
C TYR A 484 -16.99 9.21 -12.00
N GLN A 485 -17.79 8.43 -11.26
CA GLN A 485 -19.23 8.58 -11.26
C GLN A 485 -19.65 9.98 -10.79
N GLY A 486 -20.43 10.69 -11.63
CA GLY A 486 -20.95 12.03 -11.32
C GLY A 486 -19.99 13.19 -11.64
N LEU A 487 -18.77 12.92 -12.10
CA LEU A 487 -17.81 13.92 -12.57
C LEU A 487 -18.05 14.28 -14.04
N ASP A 488 -17.83 15.55 -14.37
CA ASP A 488 -17.71 16.01 -15.76
C ASP A 488 -16.26 15.88 -16.25
N SER A 489 -16.03 16.05 -17.55
CA SER A 489 -14.71 15.83 -18.15
C SER A 489 -13.61 16.75 -17.62
N LEU A 490 -13.95 17.96 -17.15
CA LEU A 490 -12.97 18.86 -16.54
C LEU A 490 -12.61 18.42 -15.13
N ALA A 491 -13.59 17.92 -14.37
CA ALA A 491 -13.37 17.44 -13.01
C ALA A 491 -12.64 16.09 -12.98
N VAL A 492 -12.83 15.21 -13.98
CA VAL A 492 -12.11 13.93 -14.08
C VAL A 492 -10.59 14.11 -14.10
N SER A 493 -10.06 15.12 -14.80
CA SER A 493 -8.60 15.37 -14.87
C SER A 493 -7.97 15.86 -13.56
N ASN A 494 -8.80 16.15 -12.56
CA ASN A 494 -8.37 16.53 -11.22
C ASN A 494 -8.35 15.35 -10.25
N VAL A 495 -8.93 14.20 -10.61
CA VAL A 495 -8.84 12.98 -9.79
C VAL A 495 -7.50 12.30 -10.06
N LEU A 496 -6.64 12.24 -9.03
CA LEU A 496 -5.35 11.56 -9.08
C LEU A 496 -5.51 10.04 -9.06
N GLY A 497 -6.51 9.55 -8.32
CA GLY A 497 -6.84 8.13 -8.23
C GLY A 497 -7.61 7.77 -6.97
N VAL A 498 -7.39 6.55 -6.48
CA VAL A 498 -8.16 5.92 -5.38
C VAL A 498 -7.27 5.41 -4.26
N GLN A 499 -7.85 5.28 -3.07
CA GLN A 499 -7.18 4.70 -1.90
C GLN A 499 -8.15 3.85 -1.07
N ALA A 500 -7.65 2.74 -0.52
CA ALA A 500 -8.29 2.05 0.60
C ALA A 500 -7.71 2.53 1.93
N ASN A 501 -8.57 2.71 2.93
CA ASN A 501 -8.18 3.10 4.28
C ASN A 501 -8.39 1.93 5.23
N LEU A 502 -7.40 1.67 6.09
CA LEU A 502 -7.48 0.67 7.14
C LEU A 502 -7.20 1.30 8.49
N TRP A 503 -8.27 1.70 9.18
CA TRP A 503 -8.26 2.16 10.56
C TRP A 503 -8.15 0.99 11.52
N THR A 504 -7.45 1.16 12.65
CA THR A 504 -7.00 0.02 13.46
C THR A 504 -7.56 0.00 14.89
N GLU A 505 -8.70 0.63 15.18
CA GLU A 505 -9.34 0.60 16.51
C GLU A 505 -9.57 -0.84 17.02
N TYR A 506 -9.95 -1.75 16.12
CA TYR A 506 -10.24 -3.15 16.44
C TYR A 506 -9.29 -4.15 15.78
N ILE A 507 -8.16 -3.67 15.25
CA ILE A 507 -7.16 -4.49 14.54
C ILE A 507 -5.84 -4.36 15.30
N SER A 508 -5.50 -5.33 16.14
CA SER A 508 -4.36 -5.22 17.06
C SER A 508 -3.09 -5.98 16.65
N ASP A 509 -3.16 -6.79 15.59
CA ASP A 509 -2.05 -7.62 15.12
C ASP A 509 -2.05 -7.79 13.59
N ILE A 510 -0.93 -8.31 13.07
CA ILE A 510 -0.71 -8.45 11.62
C ILE A 510 -1.69 -9.42 10.95
N ASP A 511 -2.14 -10.47 11.64
CA ASP A 511 -3.07 -11.45 11.08
C ASP A 511 -4.44 -10.79 10.87
N GLY A 512 -4.92 -10.00 11.83
CA GLY A 512 -6.13 -9.20 11.70
C GLY A 512 -6.01 -8.14 10.61
N LEU A 513 -4.84 -7.51 10.48
CA LEU A 513 -4.57 -6.51 9.45
C LEU A 513 -4.66 -7.12 8.04
N GLU A 514 -4.05 -8.28 7.84
CA GLU A 514 -4.09 -9.01 6.58
C GLU A 514 -5.51 -9.51 6.27
N TYR A 515 -6.21 -10.07 7.27
CA TYR A 515 -7.60 -10.52 7.13
C TYR A 515 -8.52 -9.39 6.66
N MET A 516 -8.38 -8.19 7.21
CA MET A 516 -9.22 -7.05 6.86
C MET A 516 -8.82 -6.45 5.50
N MET A 517 -7.56 -6.52 5.11
CA MET A 517 -7.06 -6.01 3.84
C MET A 517 -7.36 -6.94 2.65
N LEU A 518 -7.23 -8.25 2.83
CA LEU A 518 -7.30 -9.26 1.76
C LEU A 518 -8.61 -10.04 1.85
N PRO A 519 -9.35 -10.22 0.73
CA PRO A 519 -8.95 -9.95 -0.67
C PRO A 519 -9.33 -8.56 -1.22
N ARG A 520 -9.97 -7.68 -0.43
CA ARG A 520 -10.56 -6.43 -0.93
C ARG A 520 -9.54 -5.48 -1.59
N LEU A 521 -8.27 -5.55 -1.20
CA LEU A 521 -7.20 -4.80 -1.85
C LEU A 521 -7.01 -5.15 -3.33
N ALA A 522 -7.28 -6.40 -3.73
CA ALA A 522 -7.24 -6.81 -5.13
C ALA A 522 -8.31 -6.11 -5.97
N ALA A 523 -9.50 -5.91 -5.40
CA ALA A 523 -10.59 -5.17 -6.05
C ALA A 523 -10.29 -3.67 -6.19
N LEU A 524 -9.67 -3.06 -5.18
CA LEU A 524 -9.19 -1.67 -5.26
C LEU A 524 -8.09 -1.53 -6.33
N ALA A 525 -7.13 -2.47 -6.35
CA ALA A 525 -6.05 -2.48 -7.33
C ALA A 525 -6.59 -2.58 -8.77
N GLU A 526 -7.57 -3.44 -9.02
CA GLU A 526 -8.21 -3.53 -10.33
C GLU A 526 -9.00 -2.26 -10.69
N THR A 527 -9.63 -1.61 -9.71
CA THR A 527 -10.26 -0.30 -9.91
C THR A 527 -9.24 0.76 -10.33
N ALA A 528 -8.07 0.79 -9.70
CA ALA A 528 -7.06 1.81 -9.93
C ALA A 528 -6.24 1.55 -11.22
N TRP A 529 -6.07 0.29 -11.60
CA TRP A 529 -5.24 -0.12 -12.74
C TRP A 529 -6.05 -0.34 -14.02
N SER A 530 -7.22 -0.98 -13.92
CA SER A 530 -8.00 -1.49 -15.06
C SER A 530 -9.33 -0.78 -15.25
N HIS A 531 -9.45 0.46 -14.75
CA HIS A 531 -10.68 1.26 -14.87
C HIS A 531 -11.21 1.27 -16.31
N GLY A 532 -12.53 1.12 -16.45
CA GLY A 532 -13.21 1.00 -17.75
C GLY A 532 -13.19 -0.39 -18.40
N ARG A 533 -12.45 -1.36 -17.83
CA ARG A 533 -12.37 -2.76 -18.28
C ARG A 533 -12.78 -3.78 -17.22
N LYS A 534 -13.47 -3.31 -16.17
CA LYS A 534 -13.91 -4.13 -15.04
C LYS A 534 -15.06 -5.05 -15.44
N ASP A 535 -14.98 -6.30 -15.03
CA ASP A 535 -15.98 -7.34 -15.21
C ASP A 535 -15.91 -8.29 -14.00
N TRP A 536 -17.01 -8.39 -13.25
CA TRP A 536 -17.02 -9.08 -11.96
C TRP A 536 -16.74 -10.58 -12.10
N ASP A 537 -17.41 -11.26 -13.04
CA ASP A 537 -17.25 -12.70 -13.22
C ASP A 537 -15.80 -13.02 -13.58
N ASN A 538 -15.22 -12.25 -14.50
CA ASN A 538 -13.84 -12.40 -14.92
C ASN A 538 -12.84 -12.04 -13.81
N PHE A 539 -13.12 -11.05 -12.96
CA PHE A 539 -12.32 -10.74 -11.78
C PHE A 539 -12.36 -11.88 -10.76
N SER A 540 -13.56 -12.36 -10.44
CA SER A 540 -13.80 -13.45 -9.49
C SER A 540 -13.03 -14.71 -9.89
N ASP A 541 -13.08 -15.10 -11.16
CA ASP A 541 -12.32 -16.26 -11.69
C ASP A 541 -10.80 -16.10 -11.51
N ARG A 542 -10.26 -14.87 -11.63
CA ARG A 542 -8.82 -14.63 -11.45
C ARG A 542 -8.39 -14.60 -9.98
N MET A 543 -9.32 -14.39 -9.06
CA MET A 543 -9.02 -14.37 -7.62
C MET A 543 -8.55 -15.72 -7.10
N ASP A 544 -8.93 -16.85 -7.73
CA ASP A 544 -8.42 -18.19 -7.37
C ASP A 544 -6.89 -18.25 -7.39
N ASN A 545 -6.25 -17.60 -8.37
CA ASN A 545 -4.79 -17.51 -8.43
C ASN A 545 -4.24 -16.62 -7.32
N MET A 546 -4.93 -15.52 -7.00
CA MET A 546 -4.52 -14.63 -5.91
C MET A 546 -4.61 -15.30 -4.53
N TYR A 547 -5.69 -16.04 -4.24
CA TYR A 547 -5.80 -16.82 -3.00
C TYR A 547 -4.68 -17.85 -2.90
N SER A 548 -4.39 -18.56 -3.99
CA SER A 548 -3.28 -19.52 -4.03
C SER A 548 -1.91 -18.85 -3.78
N LEU A 549 -1.71 -17.61 -4.27
CA LEU A 549 -0.51 -16.83 -3.96
C LEU A 549 -0.48 -16.37 -2.50
N TYR A 550 -1.62 -15.96 -1.94
CA TYR A 550 -1.70 -15.61 -0.52
C TYR A 550 -1.31 -16.82 0.37
N ASP A 551 -1.79 -18.02 0.03
CA ASP A 551 -1.41 -19.25 0.71
C ASP A 551 0.11 -19.52 0.63
N VAL A 552 0.71 -19.32 -0.56
CA VAL A 552 2.15 -19.44 -0.79
C VAL A 552 2.96 -18.48 0.09
N TYR A 553 2.51 -17.23 0.20
CA TYR A 553 3.18 -16.21 1.01
C TYR A 553 2.82 -16.29 2.51
N GLY A 554 1.87 -17.15 2.88
CA GLY A 554 1.38 -17.28 4.25
C GLY A 554 0.67 -16.02 4.74
N TYR A 555 -0.05 -15.32 3.86
CA TYR A 555 -0.89 -14.19 4.23
C TYR A 555 -2.24 -14.68 4.75
N VAL A 556 -2.75 -14.03 5.80
CA VAL A 556 -4.11 -14.25 6.28
C VAL A 556 -5.09 -13.46 5.41
N TYR A 557 -6.20 -14.06 5.00
CA TYR A 557 -7.22 -13.38 4.20
C TYR A 557 -8.61 -13.88 4.57
N ALA A 558 -9.63 -13.08 4.26
CA ALA A 558 -11.01 -13.46 4.50
C ALA A 558 -11.53 -14.45 3.46
N HIS A 559 -12.23 -15.48 3.96
CA HIS A 559 -12.91 -16.48 3.13
C HIS A 559 -14.38 -16.13 2.87
N SER A 560 -14.89 -15.03 3.43
CA SER A 560 -16.29 -14.62 3.24
C SER A 560 -16.66 -14.44 1.76
N ALA A 561 -15.73 -13.94 0.95
CA ALA A 561 -15.90 -13.79 -0.49
C ALA A 561 -15.90 -15.12 -1.27
N GLN A 562 -15.51 -16.23 -0.65
CA GLN A 562 -15.53 -17.57 -1.28
C GLN A 562 -16.85 -18.31 -1.01
N ASN A 563 -17.70 -17.81 -0.11
CA ASN A 563 -18.89 -18.51 0.39
C ASN A 563 -20.23 -17.91 -0.10
N GLU A 564 -20.21 -16.98 -1.05
CA GLU A 564 -21.43 -16.45 -1.68
C GLU A 564 -21.93 -17.39 -2.79
N GLU A 565 -22.49 -18.55 -2.40
CA GLU A 565 -23.34 -19.40 -3.28
C GLU A 565 -24.82 -18.99 -3.26
#